data_AF-A0A6G1RAD1-F1
#
_entry.id   AF-A0A6G1RAD1-F1
#
_cell.length_a   1.000
_cell.length_b   1.000
_cell.length_c   1.000
_cell.angle_alpha   90.00
_cell.angle_beta   90.00
_cell.angle_gamma   90.00
#
_symmetry.space_group_name_H-M   'P 1'
#
loop_
_entity.id
_entity.type
_entity.pdbx_description
1 polymer ?
#
loop_
_entity_poly.entity_id
_entity_poly.type
_entity_poly.pdbx_seq_one_letter_code
_entity_poly.pdbx_strand_id
1 'polypeptide(L)'
;GAERVLGAAQRVGRLEAQRGLGGGPGSDPPEQLGFGLAEVVYEWARGMPFSELARLAPVPEGEVVRCIQRLEETCRELRQAARLVGDPTLAAKMEAASQMIKRDIVFTASLYTQ
;
A
#
# COMPACT_ATOMS: atom_id res chain seq x y z
N GLY A 1 -0.89 9.77 10.76
CA GLY A 1 -0.94 8.37 10.28
C GLY A 1 0.45 7.77 10.20
N ALA A 2 1.29 8.31 9.32
CA ALA A 2 2.68 7.91 9.11
C ALA A 2 3.51 7.82 10.41
N GLU A 3 3.43 8.81 11.30
CA GLU A 3 4.14 8.80 12.58
C GLU A 3 3.80 7.59 13.47
N ARG A 4 2.53 7.16 13.48
CA ARG A 4 2.10 5.98 14.24
C ARG A 4 2.68 4.69 13.66
N VAL A 5 2.78 4.62 12.33
CA VAL A 5 3.39 3.47 11.62
C VAL A 5 4.89 3.44 11.88
N LEU A 6 5.58 4.57 11.78
CA LEU A 6 6.99 4.71 12.13
C LEU A 6 7.25 4.31 13.59
N GLY A 7 6.42 4.80 14.52
CA GLY A 7 6.53 4.44 15.93
C GLY A 7 6.30 2.94 16.18
N ALA A 8 5.41 2.29 15.43
CA ALA A 8 5.21 0.85 15.51
C ALA A 8 6.42 0.08 14.96
N ALA A 9 6.92 0.45 13.78
CA ALA A 9 8.11 -0.16 13.18
C ALA A 9 9.34 -0.04 14.09
N GLN A 10 9.55 1.13 14.71
CA GLN A 10 10.61 1.34 15.69
C GLN A 10 10.45 0.48 16.95
N ARG A 11 9.22 0.19 17.40
CA ARG A 11 9.01 -0.74 18.52
C ARG A 11 9.35 -2.17 18.12
N VAL A 12 8.96 -2.61 16.93
CA VAL A 12 9.28 -3.94 16.40
C VAL A 12 10.80 -4.11 16.26
N GLY A 13 11.48 -3.18 15.59
CA GLY A 13 12.94 -3.23 15.41
C GLY A 13 13.71 -3.22 16.74
N ARG A 14 13.24 -2.47 17.75
CA ARG A 14 13.84 -2.52 19.10
C ARG A 14 13.68 -3.89 19.76
N LEU A 15 12.52 -4.54 19.59
CA LEU A 15 12.28 -5.87 20.15
C LEU A 15 13.13 -6.93 19.44
N GLU A 16 13.28 -6.84 18.12
CA GLU A 16 14.14 -7.73 17.34
C GLU A 16 15.61 -7.63 17.76
N ALA A 17 16.10 -6.40 17.96
CA ALA A 17 17.45 -6.16 18.46
C ALA A 17 17.67 -6.76 19.86
N GLN A 18 16.70 -6.60 20.78
CA GLN A 18 16.76 -7.20 22.13
C GLN A 18 16.81 -8.73 22.11
N ARG A 19 16.33 -9.37 21.04
CA ARG A 19 16.31 -10.83 20.88
C ARG A 19 17.47 -11.37 20.04
N GLY A 20 18.41 -10.51 19.65
CA GLY A 20 19.55 -10.90 18.82
C GLY A 20 19.17 -11.28 17.39
N LEU A 21 18.01 -10.81 16.90
CA LEU A 21 17.52 -11.05 15.54
C LEU A 21 18.03 -9.99 14.54
N GLY A 22 18.87 -9.05 14.98
CA GLY A 22 19.46 -8.00 14.14
C GLY A 22 20.64 -8.51 13.32
N GLY A 23 20.54 -8.44 11.98
CA GLY A 23 21.59 -8.84 11.03
C GLY A 23 21.11 -9.70 9.85
N GLY A 24 19.84 -10.14 9.83
CA GLY A 24 19.24 -10.85 8.69
C GLY A 24 18.67 -9.90 7.63
N PRO A 25 18.47 -10.34 6.37
CA PRO A 25 17.80 -9.55 5.33
C PRO A 25 16.37 -9.20 5.81
N GLY A 26 16.16 -7.94 6.23
CA GLY A 26 14.92 -7.48 6.89
C GLY A 26 15.13 -6.80 8.26
N SER A 27 16.35 -6.83 8.79
CA SER A 27 16.73 -6.18 10.06
C SER A 27 17.31 -4.77 9.90
N ASP A 28 17.46 -4.30 8.66
CA ASP A 28 17.78 -2.91 8.41
C ASP A 28 16.66 -2.04 9.00
N PRO A 29 16.98 -0.97 9.75
CA PRO A 29 15.97 0.00 10.16
C PRO A 29 15.20 0.38 8.90
N PRO A 30 13.86 0.47 8.93
CA PRO A 30 13.06 0.61 7.72
C PRO A 30 13.62 1.77 6.92
N GLU A 31 14.38 1.45 5.86
CA GLU A 31 14.93 2.43 4.95
C GLU A 31 13.72 3.19 4.45
N GLN A 32 13.54 4.38 5.01
CA GLN A 32 12.46 5.33 4.78
C GLN A 32 11.20 4.67 4.22
N LEU A 33 10.27 4.27 5.11
CA LEU A 33 8.91 3.91 4.70
C LEU A 33 8.46 4.89 3.61
N GLY A 34 8.28 4.38 2.40
CA GLY A 34 8.15 5.18 1.18
C GLY A 34 6.79 5.87 1.10
N PHE A 35 6.57 6.88 1.94
CA PHE A 35 5.33 7.64 1.99
C PHE A 35 5.14 8.57 0.79
N GLY A 36 6.13 8.69 -0.10
CA GLY A 36 6.09 9.57 -1.27
C GLY A 36 4.98 9.24 -2.28
N LEU A 37 4.46 8.01 -2.29
CA LEU A 37 3.34 7.62 -3.15
C LEU A 37 1.98 7.69 -2.45
N ALA A 38 1.94 8.03 -1.15
CA ALA A 38 0.67 8.07 -0.41
C ALA A 38 -0.28 9.14 -0.99
N GLU A 39 0.25 10.32 -1.33
CA GLU A 39 -0.52 11.40 -1.95
C GLU A 39 -0.97 11.04 -3.37
N VAL A 40 -0.08 10.40 -4.15
CA VAL A 40 -0.38 9.92 -5.50
C VAL A 40 -1.56 8.95 -5.49
N VAL A 41 -1.53 7.94 -4.62
CA VAL A 41 -2.63 6.97 -4.52
C VAL A 41 -3.92 7.64 -4.01
N TYR A 42 -3.80 8.62 -3.11
CA TYR A 42 -4.95 9.35 -2.59
C TYR A 42 -5.69 10.14 -3.69
N GLU A 43 -4.96 10.89 -4.51
CA GLU A 43 -5.54 11.61 -5.65
C GLU A 43 -6.11 10.65 -6.71
N TRP A 44 -5.48 9.49 -6.92
CA TRP A 44 -6.04 8.44 -7.75
C TRP A 44 -7.39 7.94 -7.21
N ALA A 45 -7.50 7.67 -5.91
CA ALA A 45 -8.76 7.23 -5.30
C ALA A 45 -9.87 8.28 -5.40
N ARG A 46 -9.52 9.57 -5.51
CA ARG A 46 -10.45 10.69 -5.69
C ARG A 46 -10.92 10.90 -7.13
N GLY A 47 -10.41 10.12 -8.08
CA GLY A 47 -10.84 10.17 -9.49
C GLY A 47 -9.94 11.01 -10.40
N MET A 48 -8.74 11.42 -9.96
CA MET A 48 -7.81 12.15 -10.82
C MET A 48 -7.43 11.33 -12.07
N PRO A 49 -7.42 11.90 -13.28
CA PRO A 49 -6.94 11.21 -14.48
C PRO A 49 -5.49 10.76 -14.35
N PHE A 50 -5.14 9.58 -14.90
CA PHE A 50 -3.79 9.03 -14.76
C PHE A 50 -2.72 9.93 -15.40
N SER A 51 -3.07 10.65 -16.47
CA SER A 51 -2.18 11.60 -17.15
C SER A 51 -1.75 12.78 -16.27
N GLU A 52 -2.63 13.24 -15.38
CA GLU A 52 -2.32 14.28 -14.39
C GLU A 52 -1.55 13.69 -13.21
N LEU A 53 -1.96 12.50 -12.77
CA LEU A 53 -1.30 11.77 -11.69
C LEU A 53 0.18 11.47 -12.00
N ALA A 54 0.47 11.02 -13.22
CA ALA A 54 1.81 10.71 -13.70
C ALA A 54 2.75 11.93 -13.67
N ARG A 55 2.22 13.16 -13.78
CA ARG A 55 3.01 14.39 -13.69
C ARG A 55 3.38 14.77 -12.26
N LEU A 56 2.59 14.33 -11.29
CA LEU A 56 2.81 14.60 -9.86
C LEU A 56 3.74 13.57 -9.21
N ALA A 57 3.76 12.35 -9.72
CA ALA A 57 4.55 11.27 -9.16
C ALA A 57 6.07 11.48 -9.41
N PRO A 58 6.92 11.37 -8.38
CA PRO A 58 8.37 11.48 -8.53
C PRO A 58 9.04 10.20 -9.05
N VAL A 59 8.25 9.24 -9.55
CA VAL A 59 8.68 7.91 -9.99
C VAL A 59 8.08 7.59 -11.36
N PRO A 60 8.66 6.64 -12.12
CA PRO A 60 8.10 6.21 -13.40
C PRO A 60 6.66 5.69 -13.27
N GLU A 61 5.85 5.87 -14.31
CA GLU A 61 4.43 5.51 -14.33
C GLU A 61 4.20 4.03 -14.02
N GLY A 62 5.10 3.16 -14.50
CA GLY A 62 5.07 1.73 -14.21
C GLY A 62 5.29 1.39 -12.72
N GLU A 63 5.98 2.23 -11.96
CA GLU A 63 6.07 2.10 -10.50
C GLU A 63 4.78 2.53 -9.81
N VAL A 64 4.14 3.60 -10.30
CA VAL A 64 2.83 4.06 -9.80
C VAL A 64 1.76 2.98 -10.00
N VAL A 65 1.68 2.42 -11.22
CA VAL A 65 0.72 1.34 -11.54
C VAL A 65 0.94 0.14 -10.63
N ARG A 66 2.19 -0.32 -10.48
CA ARG A 66 2.53 -1.45 -9.59
C ARG A 66 2.19 -1.15 -8.13
N CYS A 67 2.42 0.08 -7.66
CA CYS A 67 2.10 0.49 -6.30
C CYS A 67 0.59 0.40 -6.04
N ILE A 68 -0.23 0.90 -6.96
CA ILE A 68 -1.70 0.85 -6.83
C ILE A 68 -2.21 -0.59 -6.86
N GLN A 69 -1.70 -1.43 -7.77
CA GLN A 69 -2.08 -2.85 -7.85
C GLN A 69 -1.73 -3.61 -6.56
N ARG A 70 -0.51 -3.44 -6.04
CA ARG A 70 -0.09 -4.05 -4.77
C ARG A 70 -0.91 -3.55 -3.57
N LEU A 71 -1.31 -2.29 -3.59
CA LEU A 71 -2.19 -1.76 -2.54
C LEU A 71 -3.59 -2.38 -2.61
N GLU A 72 -4.14 -2.59 -3.81
CA GLU A 72 -5.43 -3.28 -3.99
C GLU A 72 -5.38 -4.70 -3.44
N GLU A 73 -4.31 -5.44 -3.76
CA GLU A 73 -4.05 -6.77 -3.21
C GLU A 73 -4.02 -6.73 -1.67
N THR A 74 -3.29 -5.77 -1.11
CA THR A 74 -3.20 -5.57 0.35
C THR A 74 -4.59 -5.25 0.96
N CYS A 75 -5.40 -4.41 0.32
CA CYS A 75 -6.77 -4.13 0.77
C CYS A 75 -7.63 -5.40 0.76
N ARG A 76 -7.48 -6.27 -0.24
CA ARG A 76 -8.18 -7.55 -0.32
C ARG A 76 -7.77 -8.51 0.79
N GLU A 77 -6.48 -8.60 1.09
CA GLU A 77 -5.95 -9.41 2.20
C GLU A 77 -6.44 -8.89 3.55
N LEU A 78 -6.35 -7.58 3.78
CA LEU A 78 -6.83 -6.94 5.00
C LEU A 78 -8.34 -7.12 5.20
N ARG A 79 -9.12 -7.08 4.12
CA ARG A 79 -10.56 -7.39 4.19
C ARG A 79 -10.82 -8.82 4.68
N GLN A 80 -10.06 -9.79 4.18
CA GLN A 80 -10.19 -11.19 4.62
C GLN A 80 -9.76 -11.34 6.09
N ALA A 81 -8.63 -10.76 6.48
CA ALA A 81 -8.16 -10.76 7.86
C ALA A 81 -9.17 -10.11 8.82
N ALA A 82 -9.75 -8.97 8.43
CA ALA A 82 -10.77 -8.27 9.22
C ALA A 82 -12.02 -9.14 9.46
N ARG A 83 -12.46 -9.89 8.43
CA ARG A 83 -13.56 -10.85 8.58
C ARG A 83 -13.22 -11.99 9.56
N LEU A 84 -11.99 -12.51 9.52
CA LEU A 84 -11.53 -13.55 10.45
C LEU A 84 -11.45 -13.06 11.90
N VAL A 85 -11.02 -11.81 12.11
CA VAL A 85 -10.94 -11.19 13.44
C VAL A 85 -12.32 -10.75 13.96
N GLY A 86 -13.33 -10.67 13.08
CA GLY A 86 -14.68 -10.24 13.45
C GLY A 86 -14.85 -8.71 13.48
N ASP A 87 -14.07 -7.96 12.71
CA ASP A 87 -14.22 -6.51 12.54
C ASP A 87 -14.91 -6.18 11.20
N PRO A 88 -16.25 -6.05 11.18
CA PRO A 88 -17.00 -5.75 9.96
C PRO A 88 -16.76 -4.31 9.46
N THR A 89 -16.42 -3.37 10.36
CA THR A 89 -16.18 -1.98 9.98
C THR A 89 -14.89 -1.87 9.19
N LEU A 90 -13.84 -2.54 9.65
CA LEU A 90 -12.57 -2.62 8.91
C LEU A 90 -12.76 -3.33 7.56
N ALA A 91 -13.51 -4.44 7.53
CA ALA A 91 -13.79 -5.16 6.29
C ALA A 91 -14.50 -4.27 5.25
N ALA A 92 -15.53 -3.53 5.66
CA ALA A 92 -16.25 -2.60 4.79
C ALA A 92 -15.36 -1.45 4.30
N LYS A 93 -14.51 -0.88 5.16
CA LYS A 93 -13.54 0.16 4.78
C LYS A 93 -12.54 -0.33 3.74
N MET A 94 -12.01 -1.54 3.89
CA MET A 94 -11.07 -2.13 2.92
C MET A 94 -11.75 -2.45 1.58
N GLU A 95 -13.01 -2.86 1.61
CA GLU A 95 -13.83 -3.07 0.40
C GLU A 95 -14.06 -1.77 -0.36
N ALA A 96 -14.47 -0.70 0.33
CA ALA A 96 -14.65 0.62 -0.28
C ALA A 96 -13.33 1.16 -0.87
N ALA A 97 -12.22 1.05 -0.13
CA ALA A 97 -10.91 1.50 -0.61
C ALA A 97 -10.48 0.76 -1.89
N SER A 98 -10.64 -0.57 -1.95
CA SER A 98 -10.34 -1.38 -3.14
C SER A 98 -11.18 -0.94 -4.35
N GLN A 99 -12.47 -0.65 -4.17
CA GLN A 99 -13.34 -0.18 -5.25
C GLN A 99 -12.92 1.20 -5.79
N MET A 100 -12.46 2.11 -4.93
CA MET A 100 -12.06 3.46 -5.35
C MET A 100 -10.79 3.47 -6.20
N ILE A 101 -9.86 2.53 -5.97
CA ILE A 101 -8.58 2.47 -6.68
C ILE A 101 -8.61 1.56 -7.91
N LYS A 102 -9.58 0.63 -7.98
CA LYS A 102 -9.70 -0.34 -9.08
C LYS A 102 -10.42 0.24 -10.30
N ARG A 103 -9.71 1.02 -11.11
CA ARG A 103 -10.26 1.64 -12.33
C ARG A 103 -9.25 1.78 -13.46
N ASP A 104 -9.77 1.97 -14.67
CA ASP A 104 -9.06 2.40 -15.89
C ASP A 104 -7.76 1.64 -16.21
N ILE A 105 -6.74 2.40 -16.66
CA ILE A 105 -5.47 1.90 -17.20
C ILE A 105 -4.68 1.05 -16.20
N VAL A 106 -4.87 1.26 -14.89
CA VAL A 106 -4.15 0.53 -13.84
C VAL A 106 -4.61 -0.94 -13.78
N PHE A 107 -5.82 -1.25 -14.23
CA PHE A 107 -6.39 -2.60 -14.18
C PHE A 107 -6.84 -3.12 -15.55
N THR A 108 -6.26 -2.57 -16.63
CA THR A 108 -6.50 -3.10 -17.99
C THR A 108 -5.93 -4.50 -18.12
N ALA A 109 -6.66 -5.39 -18.80
CA ALA A 109 -6.25 -6.78 -18.98
C ALA A 109 -4.88 -6.88 -19.68
N SER A 110 -4.09 -7.87 -19.26
CA SER A 110 -2.85 -8.20 -19.97
C SER A 110 -3.17 -8.62 -21.41
N LEU A 111 -2.38 -8.13 -22.35
CA LEU A 111 -2.49 -8.49 -23.77
C LEU A 111 -2.15 -9.98 -24.02
N TYR A 112 -1.53 -10.67 -23.06
CA TYR A 112 -1.20 -12.10 -23.14
C TYR A 112 -2.32 -13.02 -22.62
N THR A 113 -3.36 -12.46 -22.02
CA THR A 113 -4.47 -13.22 -21.43
C THR A 113 -5.83 -12.83 -22.02
N GLN A 114 -5.82 -12.12 -23.16
CA GLN A 114 -7.00 -11.82 -23.97
C GLN A 114 -7.33 -12.99 -24.89
#